data_AF-A0A820WUF0-F1
#
_entry.id   AF-A0A820WUF0-F1
#
_cell.length_a   1.000
_cell.length_b   1.000
_cell.length_c   1.000
_cell.angle_alpha   90.00
_cell.angle_beta   90.00
_cell.angle_gamma   90.00
#
_symmetry.space_group_name_H-M   'P 1'
#
loop_
_entity.id
_entity.type
_entity.pdbx_description
1 polymer ?
#
loop_
_entity_poly.entity_id
_entity_poly.type
_entity_poly.pdbx_seq_one_letter_code
_entity_poly.pdbx_strand_id
1 'polypeptide(L)'
;MTLSFAKIYFKHEHYLQHILIGSELSTAKFLSDKPLTKEEKDYYEECKEYYHLTHQPLISIADEVLDNSSRIPSSSIKIGIDVDYKKFDLHGFLNQLCDVADLNINDIAMKQIQVGSAILEAEIFNKFEADDKKICLKMFVHKITDKLKEQFGIMKIFLMFMGPIKSFFKMQKRRAEIQLNPNYNRIYAIGHDYWTGANNDGRDRGNKPYYCPVGWQRWSFYVTDNFDKKFKGWCIGYHGTKFAHGLSILLSGLKPAESDEHGAGIYATPSVNYAAHPRYSEVKLIESSTRKKFFKSGKYVQFVLECRVHPSNIVKEDKETLGAANTTIDPNINNAYIEWVINSHGKSIVDFNDPDSSIICTGILTRVTDEHPGLLPESEWWYKSHLCNPPNPKCCMLGIGHDILVKQKQHGYTCKILFSD
;
A
#
# COMPACT_ATOMS: atom_id res chain seq x y z
N MET A 1 -16.05 -9.94 -32.87
CA MET A 1 -16.23 -8.53 -33.28
C MET A 1 -15.03 -7.76 -32.78
N THR A 2 -14.02 -7.62 -33.63
CA THR A 2 -12.70 -7.05 -33.36
C THR A 2 -12.76 -5.55 -33.58
N LEU A 3 -12.80 -4.76 -32.51
CA LEU A 3 -12.71 -3.30 -32.59
C LEU A 3 -11.25 -2.90 -32.76
N SER A 4 -10.84 -2.67 -34.01
CA SER A 4 -9.64 -1.89 -34.33
C SER A 4 -9.87 -0.44 -33.90
N PHE A 5 -9.26 -0.03 -32.80
CA PHE A 5 -9.30 1.38 -32.39
C PHE A 5 -8.37 2.20 -33.28
N ALA A 6 -9.00 3.13 -33.99
CA ALA A 6 -8.42 4.00 -34.98
C ALA A 6 -7.37 4.95 -34.37
N LYS A 7 -6.35 5.22 -35.19
CA LYS A 7 -5.52 6.42 -35.12
C LYS A 7 -6.41 7.66 -35.03
N ILE A 8 -6.52 8.24 -33.84
CA ILE A 8 -7.05 9.59 -33.68
C ILE A 8 -5.92 10.55 -34.10
N TYR A 9 -5.93 10.89 -35.39
CA TYR A 9 -5.19 12.04 -35.93
C TYR A 9 -5.98 13.31 -35.56
N PHE A 10 -5.51 14.07 -34.57
CA PHE A 10 -5.95 15.46 -34.41
C PHE A 10 -5.10 16.35 -35.31
N LYS A 11 -5.76 16.89 -36.35
CA LYS A 11 -5.23 17.92 -37.23
C LYS A 11 -5.62 19.28 -36.63
N HIS A 12 -4.80 19.79 -35.71
CA HIS A 12 -4.86 21.18 -35.26
C HIS A 12 -3.49 21.83 -35.54
N GLU A 13 -3.38 22.44 -36.72
CA GLU A 13 -2.37 23.45 -37.00
C GLU A 13 -2.84 24.76 -36.36
N HIS A 14 -2.36 25.06 -35.16
CA HIS A 14 -2.35 26.43 -34.66
C HIS A 14 -0.98 26.74 -34.07
N TYR A 15 -0.36 27.75 -34.66
CA TYR A 15 0.89 28.40 -34.31
C TYR A 15 0.96 28.71 -32.79
N LEU A 16 1.68 27.88 -32.04
CA LEU A 16 2.34 28.28 -30.80
C LEU A 16 3.84 28.15 -31.05
N GLN A 17 4.58 29.19 -30.65
CA GLN A 17 6.03 29.25 -30.74
C GLN A 17 6.63 28.00 -30.06
N HIS A 18 6.96 26.99 -30.88
CA HIS A 18 7.85 25.92 -30.48
C HIS A 18 9.17 26.59 -30.13
N ILE A 19 9.50 26.64 -28.84
CA ILE A 19 10.88 26.67 -28.41
C ILE A 19 11.49 25.42 -29.02
N LEU A 20 12.17 25.62 -30.13
CA LEU A 20 12.85 24.59 -30.90
C LEU A 20 13.68 23.74 -29.96
N ILE A 21 13.39 22.45 -29.92
CA ILE A 21 14.23 21.37 -29.36
C ILE A 21 15.43 21.17 -30.31
N GLY A 22 16.08 22.27 -30.66
CA GLY A 22 17.39 22.35 -31.31
C GLY A 22 18.44 23.00 -30.40
N SER A 23 18.03 23.46 -29.21
CA SER A 23 18.98 23.79 -28.12
C SER A 23 19.22 22.54 -27.28
N GLU A 24 20.48 22.16 -27.09
CA GLU A 24 20.89 20.98 -26.30
C GLU A 24 20.15 20.93 -24.95
N LEU A 25 19.45 19.82 -24.69
CA LEU A 25 18.90 19.46 -23.37
C LEU A 25 20.07 19.17 -22.42
N SER A 26 20.73 20.22 -21.92
CA SER A 26 21.80 20.08 -20.94
C SER A 26 21.26 20.09 -19.51
N THR A 27 21.76 19.20 -18.67
CA THR A 27 21.41 19.14 -17.23
C THR A 27 21.59 20.50 -16.55
N ALA A 28 22.69 21.20 -16.88
CA ALA A 28 23.03 22.51 -16.32
C ALA A 28 21.93 23.57 -16.50
N LYS A 29 21.19 23.54 -17.61
CA LYS A 29 20.12 24.51 -17.93
C LYS A 29 18.92 24.41 -16.99
N PHE A 30 18.70 23.24 -16.39
CA PHE A 30 17.54 22.97 -15.53
C PHE A 30 17.90 22.88 -14.05
N LEU A 31 19.17 23.04 -13.67
CA LEU A 31 19.55 23.04 -12.27
C LEU A 31 18.86 24.19 -11.54
N SER A 32 18.17 23.84 -10.45
CA SER A 32 17.50 24.79 -9.59
C SER A 32 18.41 25.14 -8.41
N ASP A 33 18.57 26.44 -8.15
CA ASP A 33 19.26 26.93 -6.95
C ASP A 33 18.44 26.69 -5.67
N LYS A 34 17.17 26.28 -5.80
CA LYS A 34 16.29 26.01 -4.65
C LYS A 34 16.65 24.65 -4.03
N PRO A 35 17.23 24.63 -2.81
CA PRO A 35 17.49 23.38 -2.14
C PRO A 35 16.16 22.69 -1.79
N LEU A 36 16.21 21.37 -1.68
CA LEU A 36 15.13 20.59 -1.08
C LEU A 36 14.89 21.06 0.36
N THR A 37 13.62 21.13 0.75
CA THR A 37 13.28 21.35 2.17
C THR A 37 13.74 20.15 3.00
N LYS A 38 13.78 20.28 4.33
CA LYS A 38 14.14 19.15 5.20
C LYS A 38 13.16 18.00 5.03
N GLU A 39 11.87 18.30 5.00
CA GLU A 39 10.78 17.34 4.84
C GLU A 39 10.88 16.60 3.50
N GLU A 40 11.21 17.30 2.41
CA GLU A 40 11.45 16.66 1.11
C GLU A 40 12.66 15.72 1.16
N LYS A 41 13.75 16.12 1.82
CA LYS A 41 14.95 15.28 1.97
C LYS A 41 14.62 14.00 2.74
N ASP A 42 14.01 14.13 3.91
CA ASP A 42 13.65 12.99 4.76
C ASP A 42 12.75 12.01 3.98
N TYR A 43 11.72 12.53 3.29
CA TYR A 43 10.83 11.73 2.46
C TYR A 43 11.55 11.03 1.28
N TYR A 44 12.50 11.70 0.61
CA TYR A 44 13.24 11.05 -0.47
C TYR A 44 14.22 9.99 0.02
N GLU A 45 14.82 10.15 1.20
CA GLU A 45 15.65 9.10 1.80
C GLU A 45 14.82 7.86 2.15
N GLU A 46 13.59 8.02 2.66
CA GLU A 46 12.67 6.90 2.86
C GLU A 46 12.31 6.20 1.53
N CYS A 47 12.05 6.98 0.48
CA CYS A 47 11.77 6.41 -0.85
C CYS A 47 12.98 5.67 -1.43
N LYS A 48 14.20 6.15 -1.19
CA LYS A 48 15.43 5.45 -1.57
C LYS A 48 15.60 4.16 -0.80
N GLU A 49 15.36 4.16 0.52
CA GLU A 49 15.43 2.94 1.32
C GLU A 49 14.44 1.89 0.79
N TYR A 50 13.21 2.29 0.50
CA TYR A 50 12.23 1.43 -0.17
C TYR A 50 12.75 0.86 -1.49
N TYR A 51 13.31 1.72 -2.35
CA TYR A 51 13.91 1.30 -3.63
C TYR A 51 15.09 0.35 -3.44
N HIS A 52 15.97 0.58 -2.47
CA HIS A 52 17.09 -0.32 -2.20
C HIS A 52 16.65 -1.70 -1.69
N LEU A 53 15.51 -1.77 -0.99
CA LEU A 53 14.94 -3.01 -0.49
C LEU A 53 14.16 -3.78 -1.56
N THR A 54 13.51 -3.08 -2.48
CA THR A 54 12.54 -3.67 -3.42
C THR A 54 13.01 -3.70 -4.87
N HIS A 55 14.04 -2.91 -5.19
CA HIS A 55 14.47 -2.60 -6.55
C HIS A 55 13.36 -2.02 -7.44
N GLN A 56 12.34 -1.39 -6.83
CA GLN A 56 11.22 -0.77 -7.52
C GLN A 56 11.00 0.67 -7.01
N PRO A 57 10.56 1.60 -7.87
CA PRO A 57 10.23 2.95 -7.43
C PRO A 57 8.98 2.96 -6.55
N LEU A 58 8.92 3.88 -5.59
CA LEU A 58 7.65 4.28 -5.02
C LEU A 58 6.87 5.12 -6.04
N ILE A 59 5.72 4.63 -6.49
CA ILE A 59 4.85 5.37 -7.43
C ILE A 59 3.66 5.95 -6.68
N SER A 60 3.43 7.24 -6.85
CA SER A 60 2.33 7.98 -6.22
C SER A 60 1.55 8.78 -7.26
N ILE A 61 0.23 8.79 -7.15
CA ILE A 61 -0.66 9.44 -8.11
C ILE A 61 -1.55 10.38 -7.30
N ALA A 62 -1.68 11.63 -7.75
CA ALA A 62 -2.55 12.59 -7.09
C ALA A 62 -4.03 12.19 -7.25
N ASP A 63 -4.83 12.42 -6.22
CA ASP A 63 -6.25 12.06 -6.19
C ASP A 63 -7.01 12.68 -7.37
N GLU A 64 -6.67 13.90 -7.75
CA GLU A 64 -7.31 14.64 -8.84
C GLU A 64 -7.10 13.98 -10.21
N VAL A 65 -6.03 13.19 -10.35
CA VAL A 65 -5.79 12.37 -11.54
C VAL A 65 -6.78 11.23 -11.59
N LEU A 66 -7.08 10.58 -10.46
CA LEU A 66 -7.94 9.38 -10.40
C LEU A 66 -9.43 9.74 -10.37
N ASP A 67 -9.81 10.77 -9.63
CA ASP A 67 -11.19 11.23 -9.50
C ASP A 67 -11.71 11.78 -10.83
N ASN A 68 -12.73 11.16 -11.42
CA ASN A 68 -13.34 11.59 -12.69
C ASN A 68 -13.94 13.00 -12.65
N SER A 69 -14.39 13.47 -11.48
CA SER A 69 -15.08 14.75 -11.32
C SER A 69 -14.11 15.95 -11.19
N SER A 70 -12.88 15.70 -10.74
CA SER A 70 -11.87 16.75 -10.55
C SER A 70 -11.23 17.21 -11.87
N ARG A 71 -10.91 18.50 -11.99
CA ARG A 71 -10.03 19.00 -13.04
C ARG A 71 -8.59 19.04 -12.53
N ILE A 72 -7.62 18.68 -13.38
CA ILE A 72 -6.21 18.86 -13.05
C ILE A 72 -5.69 20.15 -13.69
N PRO A 73 -5.10 21.07 -12.92
CA PRO A 73 -4.51 22.29 -13.48
C PRO A 73 -3.23 22.01 -14.28
N SER A 74 -2.54 20.90 -13.98
CA SER A 74 -1.34 20.46 -14.67
C SER A 74 -1.19 18.94 -14.65
N SER A 75 -0.59 18.41 -15.71
CA SER A 75 -0.12 17.02 -15.83
C SER A 75 1.38 16.99 -15.51
N SER A 76 1.72 17.22 -14.25
CA SER A 76 3.11 17.23 -13.82
C SER A 76 3.58 15.84 -13.41
N ILE A 77 4.88 15.59 -13.57
CA ILE A 77 5.58 14.41 -13.06
C ILE A 77 6.77 14.88 -12.24
N LYS A 78 6.97 14.27 -11.06
CA LYS A 78 8.16 14.46 -10.23
C LYS A 78 8.88 13.12 -10.07
N ILE A 79 10.15 13.05 -10.48
CA ILE A 79 10.93 11.81 -10.53
C ILE A 79 12.15 11.97 -9.64
N GLY A 80 12.34 11.05 -8.70
CA GLY A 80 13.57 10.93 -7.91
C GLY A 80 14.46 9.83 -8.48
N ILE A 81 15.71 10.14 -8.79
CA ILE A 81 16.67 9.20 -9.39
C ILE A 81 17.89 9.08 -8.48
N ASP A 82 18.28 7.85 -8.15
CA ASP A 82 19.41 7.57 -7.26
C ASP A 82 20.76 7.67 -8.00
N VAL A 83 21.04 8.88 -8.48
CA VAL A 83 22.26 9.29 -9.18
C VAL A 83 22.67 10.68 -8.70
N ASP A 84 23.97 10.90 -8.53
CA ASP A 84 24.55 12.23 -8.28
C ASP A 84 24.19 13.19 -9.41
N TYR A 85 23.47 14.26 -9.10
CA TYR A 85 23.02 15.26 -10.08
C TYR A 85 24.16 15.85 -10.93
N LYS A 86 25.40 15.92 -10.40
CA LYS A 86 26.56 16.44 -11.14
C LYS A 86 26.99 15.53 -12.29
N LYS A 87 26.65 14.24 -12.21
CA LYS A 87 26.96 13.21 -13.20
C LYS A 87 25.73 12.79 -13.99
N PHE A 88 24.59 13.44 -13.75
CA PHE A 88 23.33 13.06 -14.34
C PHE A 88 23.23 13.53 -15.79
N ASP A 89 23.09 12.59 -16.72
CA ASP A 89 22.80 12.85 -18.13
C ASP A 89 21.29 12.92 -18.34
N LEU A 90 20.75 14.14 -18.33
CA LEU A 90 19.32 14.38 -18.53
C LEU A 90 18.83 13.86 -19.88
N HIS A 91 19.59 14.08 -20.95
CA HIS A 91 19.16 13.71 -22.30
C HIS A 91 19.13 12.19 -22.47
N GLY A 92 20.19 11.49 -22.04
CA GLY A 92 20.23 10.03 -22.01
C GLY A 92 19.09 9.44 -21.19
N PHE A 93 18.85 10.00 -19.98
CA PHE A 93 17.75 9.56 -19.13
C PHE A 93 16.37 9.75 -19.77
N LEU A 94 16.09 10.92 -20.35
CA LEU A 94 14.79 11.20 -20.96
C LEU A 94 14.51 10.31 -22.17
N ASN A 95 15.52 10.03 -23.01
CA ASN A 95 15.37 9.09 -24.12
C ASN A 95 15.02 7.69 -23.60
N GLN A 96 15.77 7.19 -22.61
CA GLN A 96 15.49 5.89 -22.00
C GLN A 96 14.09 5.85 -21.36
N LEU A 97 13.68 6.92 -20.67
CA LEU A 97 12.34 7.02 -20.09
C LEU A 97 11.26 7.00 -21.16
N CYS A 98 11.44 7.74 -22.25
CA CYS A 98 10.51 7.76 -23.37
C CYS A 98 10.36 6.39 -24.02
N ASP A 99 11.47 5.68 -24.25
CA ASP A 99 11.48 4.33 -24.82
C ASP A 99 10.78 3.33 -23.90
N VAL A 100 11.11 3.34 -22.61
CA VAL A 100 10.56 2.41 -21.61
C VAL A 100 9.08 2.66 -21.36
N ALA A 101 8.66 3.93 -21.32
CA ALA A 101 7.32 4.34 -20.92
C ALA A 101 6.39 4.65 -22.12
N ASP A 102 6.88 4.47 -23.35
CA ASP A 102 6.16 4.76 -24.61
C ASP A 102 5.61 6.19 -24.62
N LEU A 103 6.50 7.15 -24.35
CA LEU A 103 6.24 8.58 -24.36
C LEU A 103 6.99 9.25 -25.50
N ASN A 104 6.46 10.35 -26.03
CA ASN A 104 7.20 11.19 -26.95
C ASN A 104 8.00 12.23 -26.14
N ILE A 105 9.30 12.37 -26.41
CA ILE A 105 10.13 13.35 -25.72
C ILE A 105 9.62 14.80 -25.89
N ASN A 106 8.96 15.09 -27.01
CA ASN A 106 8.34 16.40 -27.27
C ASN A 106 7.11 16.67 -26.40
N ASP A 107 6.56 15.65 -25.75
CA ASP A 107 5.47 15.80 -24.79
C ASP A 107 5.98 16.14 -23.38
N ILE A 108 7.30 16.13 -23.16
CA ILE A 108 7.93 16.39 -21.87
C ILE A 108 8.55 17.79 -21.87
N ALA A 109 8.04 18.66 -21.01
CA ALA A 109 8.60 19.97 -20.73
C ALA A 109 9.26 20.00 -19.35
N MET A 110 10.58 19.85 -19.34
CA MET A 110 11.39 19.96 -18.12
C MET A 110 11.22 21.34 -17.46
N LYS A 111 11.02 21.35 -16.15
CA LYS A 111 10.89 22.57 -15.35
C LYS A 111 12.16 22.83 -14.54
N GLN A 112 12.60 21.81 -13.79
CA GLN A 112 13.77 21.94 -12.93
C GLN A 112 14.37 20.58 -12.53
N ILE A 113 15.62 20.63 -12.08
CA ILE A 113 16.38 19.56 -11.45
C ILE A 113 16.92 20.12 -10.12
N GLN A 114 16.51 19.52 -9.00
CA GLN A 114 16.99 19.94 -7.68
C GLN A 114 18.27 19.19 -7.28
N VAL A 115 19.11 19.84 -6.47
CA VAL A 115 20.44 19.37 -6.05
C VAL A 115 20.35 18.22 -5.04
N GLY A 116 21.23 17.22 -5.18
CA GLY A 116 21.30 16.02 -4.34
C GLY A 116 21.29 14.76 -5.20
N SER A 117 20.34 13.85 -4.93
CA SER A 117 19.86 12.95 -5.98
C SER A 117 19.21 13.77 -7.09
N ALA A 118 19.29 13.31 -8.34
CA ALA A 118 18.61 14.00 -9.44
C ALA A 118 17.09 13.95 -9.23
N ILE A 119 16.51 15.05 -8.75
CA ILE A 119 15.06 15.21 -8.56
C ILE A 119 14.53 16.06 -9.71
N LEU A 120 13.83 15.43 -10.63
CA LEU A 120 13.31 16.04 -11.84
C LEU A 120 11.87 16.46 -11.62
N GLU A 121 11.53 17.67 -12.06
CA GLU A 121 10.15 18.13 -12.21
C GLU A 121 9.91 18.46 -13.68
N ALA A 122 8.87 17.87 -14.26
CA ALA A 122 8.46 18.10 -15.63
C ALA A 122 6.94 18.21 -15.76
N GLU A 123 6.49 18.88 -16.81
CA GLU A 123 5.13 18.72 -17.32
C GLU A 123 5.15 17.70 -18.45
N ILE A 124 4.19 16.80 -18.46
CA ILE A 124 3.96 15.86 -19.57
C ILE A 124 2.66 16.22 -20.27
N PHE A 125 2.54 15.92 -21.56
CA PHE A 125 1.34 16.22 -22.35
C PHE A 125 1.00 17.72 -22.36
N ASN A 126 2.01 18.59 -22.32
CA ASN A 126 1.82 20.04 -22.23
C ASN A 126 1.00 20.63 -23.39
N LYS A 127 1.09 20.00 -24.58
CA LYS A 127 0.40 20.36 -25.82
C LYS A 127 -1.09 20.06 -25.81
N PHE A 128 -1.58 19.29 -24.85
CA PHE A 128 -2.98 18.91 -24.74
C PHE A 128 -3.76 19.91 -23.88
N GLU A 129 -5.05 20.03 -24.16
CA GLU A 129 -5.98 20.81 -23.34
C GLU A 129 -6.15 20.17 -21.95
N ALA A 130 -6.70 20.93 -21.00
CA ALA A 130 -6.78 20.51 -19.59
C ALA A 130 -7.51 19.16 -19.39
N ASP A 131 -8.62 18.94 -20.10
CA ASP A 131 -9.39 17.69 -20.01
C ASP A 131 -8.63 16.51 -20.63
N ASP A 132 -7.92 16.74 -21.74
CA ASP A 132 -7.10 15.73 -22.43
C ASP A 132 -5.85 15.35 -21.63
N LYS A 133 -5.22 16.32 -20.94
CA LYS A 133 -4.07 16.08 -20.05
C LYS A 133 -4.36 15.02 -19.01
N LYS A 134 -5.56 15.05 -18.42
CA LYS A 134 -6.00 14.08 -17.42
C LYS A 134 -6.19 12.70 -18.04
N ILE A 135 -6.81 12.62 -19.22
CA ILE A 135 -7.01 11.36 -19.94
C ILE A 135 -5.65 10.73 -20.27
N CYS A 136 -4.72 11.50 -20.83
CA CYS A 136 -3.37 11.04 -21.14
C CYS A 136 -2.63 10.56 -19.88
N LEU A 137 -2.73 11.32 -18.78
CA LEU A 137 -2.10 10.93 -17.51
C LEU A 137 -2.72 9.65 -16.93
N LYS A 138 -4.04 9.50 -16.99
CA LYS A 138 -4.72 8.24 -16.63
C LYS A 138 -4.23 7.10 -17.50
N MET A 139 -4.17 7.26 -18.81
CA MET A 139 -3.67 6.22 -19.72
C MET A 139 -2.25 5.83 -19.37
N PHE A 140 -1.40 6.81 -19.06
CA PHE A 140 -0.03 6.55 -18.61
C PHE A 140 -0.01 5.74 -17.31
N VAL A 141 -0.79 6.15 -16.31
CA VAL A 141 -0.96 5.40 -15.05
C VAL A 141 -1.37 3.95 -15.28
N HIS A 142 -2.31 3.69 -16.19
CA HIS A 142 -2.74 2.32 -16.51
C HIS A 142 -1.67 1.47 -17.21
N LYS A 143 -0.68 2.09 -17.87
CA LYS A 143 0.47 1.38 -18.46
C LYS A 143 1.51 0.97 -17.41
N ILE A 144 1.45 1.50 -16.18
CA ILE A 144 2.39 1.19 -15.10
C ILE A 144 2.10 -0.19 -14.50
N THR A 145 2.60 -1.21 -15.20
CA THR A 145 2.63 -2.60 -14.76
C THR A 145 3.84 -2.87 -13.86
N ASP A 146 3.87 -4.01 -13.16
CA ASP A 146 5.04 -4.39 -12.35
C ASP A 146 6.31 -4.56 -13.20
N LYS A 147 6.17 -5.07 -14.42
CA LYS A 147 7.27 -5.11 -15.40
C LYS A 147 7.81 -3.72 -15.71
N LEU A 148 6.93 -2.72 -15.85
CA LEU A 148 7.37 -1.34 -16.09
C LEU A 148 8.07 -0.75 -14.85
N LYS A 149 7.58 -1.06 -13.63
CA LYS A 149 8.24 -0.67 -12.38
C LYS A 149 9.63 -1.28 -12.25
N GLU A 150 9.82 -2.54 -12.65
CA GLU A 150 11.15 -3.17 -12.68
C GLU A 150 12.10 -2.43 -13.63
N GLN A 151 11.63 -2.03 -14.82
CA GLN A 151 12.43 -1.22 -15.74
C GLN A 151 12.78 0.15 -15.15
N PHE A 152 11.83 0.82 -14.49
CA PHE A 152 12.10 2.05 -13.75
C PHE A 152 13.12 1.85 -12.62
N GLY A 153 13.08 0.69 -11.95
CA GLY A 153 14.09 0.29 -10.96
C GLY A 153 15.49 0.16 -11.56
N ILE A 154 15.62 -0.45 -12.75
CA ILE A 154 16.90 -0.52 -13.50
C ILE A 154 17.42 0.88 -13.84
N MET A 155 16.51 1.82 -14.14
CA MET A 155 16.81 3.24 -14.35
C MET A 155 17.14 4.00 -13.06
N LYS A 156 17.20 3.32 -11.92
CA LYS A 156 17.43 3.88 -10.58
C LYS A 156 16.40 4.92 -10.15
N ILE A 157 15.20 4.85 -10.70
CA ILE A 157 14.10 5.68 -10.23
C ILE A 157 13.67 5.12 -8.87
N PHE A 158 13.77 5.94 -7.82
CA PHE A 158 13.31 5.57 -6.48
C PHE A 158 11.93 6.15 -6.17
N LEU A 159 11.52 7.21 -6.87
CA LEU A 159 10.23 7.87 -6.70
C LEU A 159 9.68 8.34 -8.05
N MET A 160 8.39 8.15 -8.26
CA MET A 160 7.64 8.81 -9.33
C MET A 160 6.29 9.30 -8.81
N PHE A 161 6.07 10.62 -8.84
CA PHE A 161 4.78 11.23 -8.56
C PHE A 161 4.13 11.75 -9.85
N MET A 162 2.83 11.53 -10.02
CA MET A 162 2.05 12.01 -11.16
C MET A 162 0.83 12.81 -10.72
N GLY A 163 0.70 14.04 -11.21
CA GLY A 163 -0.40 14.95 -10.92
C GLY A 163 0.10 16.36 -10.58
N PRO A 164 -0.78 17.25 -10.06
CA PRO A 164 -0.36 18.60 -9.71
C PRO A 164 0.69 18.62 -8.59
N ILE A 165 1.79 19.36 -8.77
CA ILE A 165 2.89 19.43 -7.78
C ILE A 165 2.42 19.96 -6.41
N LYS A 166 1.38 20.81 -6.37
CA LYS A 166 0.77 21.22 -5.10
C LYS A 166 0.20 20.04 -4.31
N SER A 167 -0.40 19.07 -5.01
CA SER A 167 -0.96 17.86 -4.42
C SER A 167 0.15 16.93 -3.90
N PHE A 168 1.33 16.93 -4.55
CA PHE A 168 2.51 16.24 -4.03
C PHE A 168 2.92 16.74 -2.65
N PHE A 169 3.05 18.06 -2.47
CA PHE A 169 3.43 18.63 -1.17
C PHE A 169 2.37 18.37 -0.09
N LYS A 170 1.09 18.42 -0.45
CA LYS A 170 0.00 18.04 0.46
C LYS A 170 0.11 16.58 0.87
N MET A 171 0.40 15.69 -0.08
CA MET A 171 0.60 14.27 0.15
C MET A 171 1.86 14.01 1.01
N GLN A 172 3.00 14.63 0.71
CA GLN A 172 4.20 14.54 1.53
C GLN A 172 3.93 15.01 2.96
N LYS A 173 3.24 16.14 3.12
CA LYS A 173 2.85 16.65 4.43
C LYS A 173 2.00 15.64 5.19
N ARG A 174 0.95 15.09 4.55
CA ARG A 174 0.12 14.00 5.11
C ARG A 174 0.94 12.75 5.46
N ARG A 175 1.96 12.42 4.67
CA ARG A 175 2.83 11.25 4.87
C ARG A 175 3.80 11.45 6.03
N ALA A 176 4.41 12.62 6.13
CA ALA A 176 5.16 13.06 7.32
C ALA A 176 4.26 13.14 8.57
N GLU A 177 2.95 13.32 8.35
CA GLU A 177 1.90 13.29 9.37
C GLU A 177 1.31 11.89 9.64
N ILE A 178 1.77 10.78 9.01
CA ILE A 178 1.50 9.43 9.55
C ILE A 178 2.30 9.31 10.85
N GLN A 179 1.75 9.95 11.86
CA GLN A 179 2.30 10.03 13.18
C GLN A 179 1.79 8.81 13.92
N LEU A 180 2.71 8.04 14.49
CA LEU A 180 2.30 7.07 15.48
C LEU A 180 1.62 7.82 16.63
N ASN A 181 0.54 7.25 17.15
CA ASN A 181 -0.11 7.74 18.35
C ASN A 181 0.20 6.80 19.53
N PRO A 182 1.37 6.95 20.19
CA PRO A 182 1.83 6.00 21.19
C PRO A 182 0.87 5.87 22.38
N ASN A 183 0.04 6.88 22.66
CA ASN A 183 -0.98 6.83 23.69
C ASN A 183 -2.02 5.71 23.47
N TYR A 184 -2.15 5.23 22.24
CA TYR A 184 -3.05 4.15 21.84
C TYR A 184 -2.30 2.89 21.36
N ASN A 185 -0.99 2.80 21.56
CA ASN A 185 -0.27 1.56 21.37
C ASN A 185 -0.64 0.57 22.48
N ARG A 186 -0.86 -0.69 22.13
CA ARG A 186 -1.38 -1.70 23.06
C ARG A 186 -0.68 -3.02 22.84
N ILE A 187 -0.45 -3.77 23.90
CA ILE A 187 -0.05 -5.17 23.83
C ILE A 187 -1.25 -5.99 24.26
N TYR A 188 -1.77 -6.81 23.36
CA TYR A 188 -2.94 -7.62 23.64
C TYR A 188 -2.53 -8.99 24.15
N ALA A 189 -2.31 -9.10 25.47
CA ALA A 189 -1.88 -10.35 26.11
C ALA A 189 -2.23 -10.34 27.60
N ILE A 190 -2.29 -11.54 28.20
CA ILE A 190 -2.42 -11.69 29.66
C ILE A 190 -1.24 -10.97 30.33
N GLY A 191 -1.53 -10.08 31.28
CA GLY A 191 -0.53 -9.19 31.90
C GLY A 191 -0.41 -7.81 31.25
N HIS A 192 -1.08 -7.58 30.12
CA HIS A 192 -1.20 -6.31 29.41
C HIS A 192 -2.69 -5.98 29.17
N ASP A 193 -3.04 -5.42 28.00
CA ASP A 193 -4.42 -5.15 27.62
C ASP A 193 -5.13 -6.45 27.23
N TYR A 194 -5.94 -7.00 28.14
CA TYR A 194 -6.63 -8.26 27.92
C TYR A 194 -8.05 -8.23 28.46
N TRP A 195 -8.97 -8.78 27.67
CA TRP A 195 -10.35 -9.04 28.08
C TRP A 195 -10.89 -10.28 27.39
N THR A 196 -11.94 -10.86 27.95
CA THR A 196 -12.66 -12.01 27.37
C THR A 196 -14.01 -11.56 26.83
N GLY A 197 -14.45 -12.18 25.74
CA GLY A 197 -15.69 -11.79 25.07
C GLY A 197 -15.62 -10.41 24.41
N ALA A 198 -16.79 -9.82 24.15
CA ALA A 198 -16.89 -8.50 23.54
C ALA A 198 -16.45 -7.40 24.52
N ASN A 199 -15.67 -6.44 24.04
CA ASN A 199 -15.26 -5.28 24.82
C ASN A 199 -16.45 -4.36 25.10
N ASN A 200 -16.70 -4.06 26.37
CA ASN A 200 -17.81 -3.22 26.84
C ASN A 200 -17.33 -1.94 27.52
N ASP A 201 -16.25 -1.32 27.01
CA ASP A 201 -15.68 -0.07 27.52
C ASP A 201 -16.50 1.21 27.21
N GLY A 202 -17.73 1.05 26.72
CA GLY A 202 -18.63 2.15 26.35
C GLY A 202 -18.25 2.90 25.07
N ARG A 203 -17.18 2.49 24.36
CA ARG A 203 -16.81 3.12 23.09
C ARG A 203 -17.67 2.60 21.94
N ASP A 204 -17.98 3.52 21.02
CA ASP A 204 -18.76 3.20 19.82
C ASP A 204 -17.92 2.41 18.80
N ARG A 205 -18.51 1.30 18.36
CA ARG A 205 -17.95 0.35 17.39
C ARG A 205 -18.98 -0.10 16.36
N GLY A 206 -19.95 0.77 16.04
CA GLY A 206 -20.93 0.50 15.00
C GLY A 206 -21.83 -0.68 15.27
N ASN A 207 -22.20 -0.89 16.55
CA ASN A 207 -23.01 -2.02 17.03
C ASN A 207 -22.42 -3.41 16.70
N LYS A 208 -21.15 -3.50 16.30
CA LYS A 208 -20.44 -4.77 16.14
C LYS A 208 -19.54 -5.02 17.34
N PRO A 209 -19.46 -6.27 17.84
CA PRO A 209 -18.61 -6.60 18.97
C PRO A 209 -17.13 -6.44 18.59
N TYR A 210 -16.32 -6.09 19.58
CA TYR A 210 -14.86 -6.01 19.45
C TYR A 210 -14.20 -6.96 20.42
N TYR A 211 -13.56 -7.99 19.88
CA TYR A 211 -12.88 -9.00 20.64
C TYR A 211 -11.41 -8.64 20.80
N CYS A 212 -10.79 -9.08 21.90
CA CYS A 212 -9.37 -8.84 22.14
C CYS A 212 -8.56 -9.55 21.06
N PRO A 213 -7.70 -8.85 20.28
CA PRO A 213 -6.80 -9.49 19.34
C PRO A 213 -5.59 -10.06 20.09
N VAL A 214 -5.84 -11.07 20.93
CA VAL A 214 -4.83 -11.69 21.81
C VAL A 214 -3.64 -12.18 20.99
N GLY A 215 -2.42 -11.89 21.45
CA GLY A 215 -1.18 -12.24 20.77
C GLY A 215 -0.65 -11.18 19.81
N TRP A 216 -1.28 -10.00 19.76
CA TRP A 216 -0.89 -8.92 18.86
C TRP A 216 -0.43 -7.68 19.62
N GLN A 217 0.49 -6.94 19.02
CA GLN A 217 0.89 -5.61 19.45
C GLN A 217 0.39 -4.58 18.45
N ARG A 218 -0.33 -3.58 18.92
CA ARG A 218 -0.91 -2.50 18.11
C ARG A 218 -0.02 -1.27 18.12
N TRP A 219 0.26 -0.78 16.93
CA TRP A 219 0.88 0.51 16.63
C TRP A 219 -0.20 1.43 16.08
N SER A 220 -0.67 2.37 16.90
CA SER A 220 -1.75 3.27 16.51
C SER A 220 -1.23 4.33 15.55
N PHE A 221 -2.07 4.70 14.59
CA PHE A 221 -1.89 5.93 13.85
C PHE A 221 -2.68 7.07 14.50
N TYR A 222 -2.10 8.25 14.43
CA TYR A 222 -2.81 9.49 14.63
C TYR A 222 -3.61 9.77 13.36
N VAL A 223 -4.93 9.79 13.49
CA VAL A 223 -5.84 9.97 12.34
C VAL A 223 -6.49 11.35 12.38
N THR A 224 -6.96 11.79 13.55
CA THR A 224 -7.56 13.12 13.77
C THR A 224 -7.77 13.39 15.26
N ASP A 225 -7.81 14.67 15.66
CA ASP A 225 -8.07 15.11 17.05
C ASP A 225 -9.45 14.73 17.58
N ASN A 226 -10.46 14.61 16.70
CA ASN A 226 -11.86 14.35 17.08
C ASN A 226 -12.30 12.92 16.71
N PHE A 227 -11.40 11.95 16.89
CA PHE A 227 -11.54 10.56 16.44
C PHE A 227 -12.91 9.95 16.76
N ASP A 228 -13.33 9.97 18.03
CA ASP A 228 -14.60 9.35 18.44
C ASP A 228 -15.83 10.03 17.83
N LYS A 229 -15.76 11.34 17.57
CA LYS A 229 -16.83 12.07 16.89
C LYS A 229 -16.88 11.72 15.41
N LYS A 230 -15.72 11.66 14.74
CA LYS A 230 -15.62 11.38 13.30
C LYS A 230 -16.03 9.95 12.97
N PHE A 231 -15.61 8.98 13.78
CA PHE A 231 -15.84 7.55 13.54
C PHE A 231 -16.96 6.98 14.41
N LYS A 232 -17.85 7.83 14.91
CA LYS A 232 -19.06 7.40 15.60
C LYS A 232 -19.86 6.46 14.70
N GLY A 233 -20.22 5.30 15.22
CA GLY A 233 -20.93 4.25 14.48
C GLY A 233 -20.04 3.41 13.54
N TRP A 234 -18.73 3.62 13.47
CA TRP A 234 -17.85 2.82 12.61
C TRP A 234 -17.34 1.59 13.35
N CYS A 235 -17.44 0.42 12.73
CA CYS A 235 -16.94 -0.83 13.28
C CYS A 235 -15.44 -1.00 13.06
N ILE A 236 -14.83 -1.89 13.84
CA ILE A 236 -13.43 -2.28 13.68
C ILE A 236 -13.36 -3.48 12.74
N GLY A 237 -12.46 -3.43 11.77
CA GLY A 237 -12.14 -4.55 10.89
C GLY A 237 -10.64 -4.67 10.68
N TYR A 238 -10.22 -5.80 10.14
CA TYR A 238 -8.83 -6.16 9.90
C TYR A 238 -8.62 -6.49 8.43
N HIS A 239 -7.49 -6.05 7.88
CA HIS A 239 -7.08 -6.34 6.52
C HIS A 239 -5.67 -6.94 6.53
N GLY A 240 -5.56 -8.23 6.16
CA GLY A 240 -4.27 -8.88 5.95
C GLY A 240 -3.65 -8.41 4.64
N THR A 241 -2.35 -8.17 4.62
CA THR A 241 -1.61 -7.87 3.38
C THR A 241 -0.19 -8.44 3.42
N LYS A 242 0.49 -8.43 2.27
CA LYS A 242 1.91 -8.80 2.16
C LYS A 242 2.81 -7.65 2.59
N PHE A 243 4.02 -7.95 3.08
CA PHE A 243 5.00 -6.93 3.49
C PHE A 243 5.36 -5.99 2.35
N ALA A 244 5.49 -6.51 1.12
CA ALA A 244 5.78 -5.70 -0.06
C ALA A 244 4.70 -4.64 -0.36
N HIS A 245 3.46 -4.86 0.10
CA HIS A 245 2.33 -3.95 -0.14
C HIS A 245 2.01 -3.06 1.06
N GLY A 246 2.44 -3.45 2.28
CA GLY A 246 2.13 -2.73 3.52
C GLY A 246 2.40 -1.23 3.42
N LEU A 247 3.62 -0.84 3.06
CA LEU A 247 3.97 0.58 2.91
C LEU A 247 3.14 1.26 1.81
N SER A 248 2.97 0.62 0.66
CA SER A 248 2.15 1.20 -0.42
C SER A 248 0.70 1.44 0.02
N ILE A 249 0.12 0.54 0.82
CA ILE A 249 -1.25 0.70 1.32
C ILE A 249 -1.31 1.84 2.35
N LEU A 250 -0.34 1.93 3.24
CA LEU A 250 -0.28 3.04 4.21
C LEU A 250 -0.13 4.40 3.52
N LEU A 251 0.65 4.45 2.43
CA LEU A 251 0.96 5.68 1.72
C LEU A 251 -0.04 6.08 0.64
N SER A 252 -0.80 5.12 0.10
CA SER A 252 -1.70 5.33 -1.05
C SER A 252 -3.13 4.86 -0.81
N GLY A 253 -3.42 4.15 0.27
CA GLY A 253 -4.74 3.56 0.52
C GLY A 253 -4.90 2.15 -0.05
N LEU A 254 -6.12 1.62 0.03
CA LEU A 254 -6.43 0.24 -0.38
C LEU A 254 -6.84 0.18 -1.85
N LYS A 255 -6.17 -0.67 -2.64
CA LYS A 255 -6.65 -1.05 -3.96
C LYS A 255 -7.78 -2.08 -3.80
N PRO A 256 -9.00 -1.82 -4.29
CA PRO A 256 -10.06 -2.83 -4.29
C PRO A 256 -9.69 -4.02 -5.20
N ALA A 257 -10.13 -5.22 -4.84
CA ALA A 257 -10.06 -6.36 -5.74
C ALA A 257 -11.00 -6.12 -6.93
N GLU A 258 -10.53 -6.44 -8.14
CA GLU A 258 -11.29 -6.29 -9.40
C GLU A 258 -12.20 -7.49 -9.66
N SER A 259 -11.80 -8.69 -9.20
CA SER A 259 -12.56 -9.93 -9.29
C SER A 259 -12.06 -10.91 -8.23
N ASP A 260 -12.87 -11.17 -7.21
CA ASP A 260 -12.62 -12.20 -6.18
C ASP A 260 -13.90 -13.02 -5.95
N GLU A 261 -13.82 -14.07 -5.13
CA GLU A 261 -14.92 -15.01 -4.82
C GLU A 261 -16.24 -14.30 -4.48
N HIS A 262 -16.18 -13.14 -3.82
CA HIS A 262 -17.35 -12.39 -3.39
C HIS A 262 -17.62 -11.10 -4.17
N GLY A 263 -16.90 -10.88 -5.28
CA GLY A 263 -17.04 -9.71 -6.15
C GLY A 263 -15.97 -8.65 -5.96
N ALA A 264 -16.16 -7.49 -6.60
CA ALA A 264 -15.22 -6.37 -6.52
C ALA A 264 -15.42 -5.57 -5.23
N GLY A 265 -14.33 -5.20 -4.56
CA GLY A 265 -14.40 -4.43 -3.32
C GLY A 265 -13.16 -4.53 -2.46
N ILE A 266 -13.22 -3.93 -1.28
CA ILE A 266 -12.16 -4.04 -0.27
C ILE A 266 -12.58 -5.12 0.72
N TYR A 267 -11.69 -6.09 0.91
CA TYR A 267 -11.93 -7.22 1.80
C TYR A 267 -11.39 -6.91 3.20
N ALA A 268 -12.24 -7.05 4.20
CA ALA A 268 -11.85 -6.95 5.60
C ALA A 268 -12.55 -8.06 6.41
N THR A 269 -12.19 -8.19 7.68
CA THR A 269 -12.79 -9.18 8.58
C THR A 269 -12.87 -8.64 10.00
N PRO A 270 -13.88 -9.01 10.80
CA PRO A 270 -13.86 -8.72 12.24
C PRO A 270 -12.88 -9.61 13.01
N SER A 271 -12.28 -10.63 12.38
CA SER A 271 -11.35 -11.57 13.02
C SER A 271 -9.91 -11.28 12.62
N VAL A 272 -9.10 -10.85 13.58
CA VAL A 272 -7.64 -10.74 13.37
C VAL A 272 -7.03 -12.11 13.04
N ASN A 273 -7.58 -13.21 13.58
CA ASN A 273 -7.09 -14.56 13.34
C ASN A 273 -7.33 -15.00 11.89
N TYR A 274 -8.48 -14.63 11.31
CA TYR A 274 -8.73 -14.85 9.88
C TYR A 274 -7.80 -13.99 9.01
N ALA A 275 -7.68 -12.70 9.32
CA ALA A 275 -6.77 -11.79 8.61
C ALA A 275 -5.30 -12.23 8.68
N ALA A 276 -4.91 -12.93 9.75
CA ALA A 276 -3.57 -13.43 9.97
C ALA A 276 -3.20 -14.67 9.15
N HIS A 277 -4.17 -15.28 8.46
CA HIS A 277 -3.86 -16.45 7.62
C HIS A 277 -2.83 -16.07 6.55
N PRO A 278 -1.82 -16.90 6.26
CA PRO A 278 -0.73 -16.54 5.35
C PRO A 278 -1.12 -16.21 3.90
N ARG A 279 -2.35 -16.59 3.49
CA ARG A 279 -2.96 -16.11 2.23
C ARG A 279 -3.12 -14.58 2.21
N TYR A 280 -3.52 -14.00 3.34
CA TYR A 280 -3.82 -12.59 3.47
C TYR A 280 -2.67 -11.83 4.14
N SER A 281 -2.15 -12.31 5.28
CA SER A 281 -1.04 -11.69 6.01
C SER A 281 0.23 -12.54 5.92
N GLU A 282 1.18 -12.08 5.12
CA GLU A 282 2.44 -12.80 4.90
C GLU A 282 3.19 -13.09 6.22
N VAL A 283 3.70 -14.31 6.36
CA VAL A 283 4.64 -14.68 7.42
C VAL A 283 6.05 -14.43 6.91
N LYS A 284 6.76 -13.48 7.53
CA LYS A 284 8.13 -13.14 7.13
C LYS A 284 9.14 -13.61 8.15
N LEU A 285 10.11 -14.40 7.69
CA LEU A 285 11.30 -14.73 8.47
C LEU A 285 12.17 -13.48 8.62
N ILE A 286 12.53 -13.14 9.85
CA ILE A 286 13.41 -12.05 10.19
C ILE A 286 14.85 -12.54 10.07
N GLU A 287 15.58 -12.00 9.10
CA GLU A 287 16.98 -12.35 8.87
C GLU A 287 17.81 -12.08 10.12
N SER A 288 18.72 -13.00 10.46
CA SER A 288 19.55 -12.89 11.65
C SER A 288 20.39 -11.60 11.70
N SER A 289 20.77 -11.07 10.53
CA SER A 289 21.52 -9.82 10.35
C SER A 289 20.70 -8.57 10.71
N THR A 290 19.39 -8.59 10.47
CA THR A 290 18.48 -7.45 10.69
C THR A 290 17.66 -7.58 11.97
N ARG A 291 17.59 -8.80 12.55
CA ARG A 291 16.81 -9.12 13.75
C ARG A 291 17.00 -8.10 14.87
N LYS A 292 18.26 -7.83 15.24
CA LYS A 292 18.60 -6.90 16.34
C LYS A 292 18.19 -5.45 16.08
N LYS A 293 17.92 -5.06 14.83
CA LYS A 293 17.47 -3.69 14.50
C LYS A 293 16.02 -3.45 14.89
N PHE A 294 15.18 -4.48 14.79
CA PHE A 294 13.73 -4.35 14.97
C PHE A 294 13.24 -4.98 16.28
N PHE A 295 13.81 -6.12 16.68
CA PHE A 295 13.36 -6.86 17.87
C PHE A 295 14.55 -7.47 18.62
N LYS A 296 14.55 -7.39 19.95
CA LYS A 296 15.59 -8.04 20.78
C LYS A 296 15.60 -9.55 20.58
N SER A 297 14.42 -10.13 20.37
CA SER A 297 14.16 -11.55 20.12
C SER A 297 13.04 -11.69 19.10
N GLY A 298 13.06 -12.76 18.30
CA GLY A 298 12.04 -13.05 17.29
C GLY A 298 12.61 -13.57 15.99
N LYS A 299 12.01 -14.64 15.48
CA LYS A 299 12.37 -15.27 14.21
C LYS A 299 11.39 -14.92 13.10
N TYR A 300 10.11 -14.77 13.41
CA TYR A 300 9.08 -14.47 12.41
C TYR A 300 8.24 -13.26 12.81
N VAL A 301 7.77 -12.52 11.81
CA VAL A 301 6.84 -11.40 11.98
C VAL A 301 5.67 -11.53 10.99
N GLN A 302 4.49 -11.16 11.46
CA GLN A 302 3.30 -10.90 10.66
C GLN A 302 2.76 -9.52 10.99
N PHE A 303 2.05 -8.90 10.05
CA PHE A 303 1.28 -7.70 10.34
C PHE A 303 -0.08 -7.70 9.63
N VAL A 304 -1.02 -7.02 10.26
CA VAL A 304 -2.40 -6.84 9.80
C VAL A 304 -2.75 -5.37 10.00
N LEU A 305 -3.49 -4.79 9.06
CA LEU A 305 -3.99 -3.43 9.20
C LEU A 305 -5.24 -3.46 10.07
N GLU A 306 -5.28 -2.61 11.10
CA GLU A 306 -6.51 -2.31 11.85
C GLU A 306 -7.22 -1.16 11.15
N CYS A 307 -8.51 -1.32 10.87
CA CYS A 307 -9.29 -0.32 10.17
C CYS A 307 -10.58 0.02 10.89
N ARG A 308 -11.04 1.26 10.72
CA ARG A 308 -12.44 1.65 10.95
C ARG A 308 -13.18 1.53 9.63
N VAL A 309 -14.33 0.87 9.66
CA VAL A 309 -15.18 0.61 8.50
C VAL A 309 -16.54 1.25 8.75
N HIS A 310 -17.02 2.05 7.79
CA HIS A 310 -18.36 2.61 7.89
C HIS A 310 -19.39 1.50 7.62
N PRO A 311 -20.34 1.22 8.53
CA PRO A 311 -21.21 0.05 8.42
C PRO A 311 -22.09 0.07 7.15
N SER A 312 -22.55 1.24 6.71
CA SER A 312 -23.34 1.36 5.46
C SER A 312 -22.56 1.04 4.19
N ASN A 313 -21.23 0.93 4.27
CA ASN A 313 -20.38 0.59 3.12
C ASN A 313 -20.03 -0.90 3.09
N ILE A 314 -20.40 -1.68 4.11
CA ILE A 314 -20.31 -3.14 4.08
C ILE A 314 -21.48 -3.63 3.21
N VAL A 315 -21.19 -3.99 1.97
CA VAL A 315 -22.22 -4.45 1.02
C VAL A 315 -22.48 -5.95 1.14
N LYS A 316 -21.56 -6.68 1.76
CA LYS A 316 -21.68 -8.13 1.96
C LYS A 316 -20.96 -8.54 3.24
N GLU A 317 -21.62 -9.39 4.02
CA GLU A 317 -21.02 -10.21 5.07
C GLU A 317 -21.21 -11.67 4.62
N ASP A 318 -20.11 -12.40 4.46
CA ASP A 318 -20.14 -13.74 3.88
C ASP A 318 -19.20 -14.69 4.61
N LYS A 319 -19.27 -15.96 4.19
CA LYS A 319 -18.48 -17.04 4.71
C LYS A 319 -17.02 -16.94 4.31
N GLU A 320 -16.19 -17.60 5.11
CA GLU A 320 -14.77 -17.82 4.83
C GLU A 320 -14.53 -18.42 3.44
N THR A 321 -13.44 -18.00 2.79
CA THR A 321 -13.04 -18.42 1.43
C THR A 321 -11.82 -19.35 1.44
N LEU A 322 -11.46 -19.89 2.61
CA LEU A 322 -10.30 -20.75 2.85
C LEU A 322 -10.67 -22.24 3.02
N GLY A 323 -11.93 -22.62 2.81
CA GLY A 323 -12.40 -24.01 2.91
C GLY A 323 -12.26 -24.59 4.32
N ALA A 324 -12.24 -23.72 5.33
CA ALA A 324 -12.19 -24.03 6.74
C ALA A 324 -13.59 -24.07 7.40
N ALA A 325 -14.67 -24.21 6.62
CA ALA A 325 -16.05 -24.25 7.11
C ALA A 325 -16.32 -25.24 8.27
N ASN A 326 -15.59 -26.36 8.33
CA ASN A 326 -15.74 -27.40 9.36
C ASN A 326 -14.83 -27.22 10.58
N THR A 327 -14.16 -26.08 10.72
CA THR A 327 -13.32 -25.76 11.88
C THR A 327 -13.62 -24.37 12.40
N THR A 328 -13.45 -24.15 13.70
CA THR A 328 -13.54 -22.80 14.26
C THR A 328 -12.30 -22.01 13.88
N ILE A 329 -12.47 -20.91 13.14
CA ILE A 329 -11.39 -19.96 12.80
C ILE A 329 -11.18 -19.00 13.97
N ASP A 330 -12.28 -18.47 14.50
CA ASP A 330 -12.30 -17.56 15.63
C ASP A 330 -13.43 -17.99 16.57
N PRO A 331 -13.18 -18.19 17.87
CA PRO A 331 -14.22 -18.66 18.79
C PRO A 331 -15.34 -17.64 18.98
N ASN A 332 -15.13 -16.37 18.63
CA ASN A 332 -16.10 -15.31 18.83
C ASN A 332 -16.87 -14.94 17.55
N ILE A 333 -16.42 -15.41 16.38
CA ILE A 333 -16.97 -14.99 15.08
C ILE A 333 -17.32 -16.23 14.28
N ASN A 334 -18.58 -16.31 13.86
CA ASN A 334 -19.07 -17.40 13.03
C ASN A 334 -18.44 -17.31 11.62
N ASN A 335 -17.89 -18.44 11.15
CA ASN A 335 -17.28 -18.55 9.82
C ASN A 335 -18.20 -18.11 8.68
N ALA A 336 -19.53 -18.13 8.86
CA ALA A 336 -20.51 -17.69 7.85
C ALA A 336 -20.59 -16.16 7.66
N TYR A 337 -19.99 -15.37 8.56
CA TYR A 337 -20.04 -13.89 8.53
C TYR A 337 -18.66 -13.25 8.76
N ILE A 338 -17.59 -14.02 8.54
CA ILE A 338 -16.22 -13.61 8.89
C ILE A 338 -15.58 -12.73 7.82
N GLU A 339 -16.12 -12.69 6.61
CA GLU A 339 -15.55 -11.89 5.51
C GLU A 339 -16.49 -10.74 5.15
N TRP A 340 -15.95 -9.51 5.08
CA TRP A 340 -16.66 -8.31 4.72
C TRP A 340 -16.18 -7.80 3.37
N VAL A 341 -17.13 -7.52 2.48
CA VAL A 341 -16.87 -6.79 1.23
C VAL A 341 -17.33 -5.36 1.41
N ILE A 342 -16.39 -4.42 1.29
CA ILE A 342 -16.61 -2.99 1.48
C ILE A 342 -16.64 -2.33 0.10
N ASN A 343 -17.67 -1.52 -0.14
CA ASN A 343 -17.84 -0.79 -1.38
C ASN A 343 -16.71 0.23 -1.57
N SER A 344 -16.05 0.19 -2.73
CA SER A 344 -15.05 1.18 -3.13
C SER A 344 -15.66 2.41 -3.80
N HIS A 345 -16.98 2.42 -4.04
CA HIS A 345 -17.69 3.46 -4.78
C HIS A 345 -17.12 3.69 -6.19
N GLY A 346 -16.66 2.61 -6.83
CA GLY A 346 -16.02 2.66 -8.15
C GLY A 346 -14.62 3.28 -8.16
N LYS A 347 -14.04 3.58 -6.99
CA LYS A 347 -12.67 4.10 -6.89
C LYS A 347 -11.67 3.00 -7.18
N SER A 348 -10.61 3.30 -7.94
CA SER A 348 -9.49 2.38 -8.19
C SER A 348 -8.57 2.23 -6.97
N ILE A 349 -8.62 3.21 -6.06
CA ILE A 349 -7.88 3.25 -4.80
C ILE A 349 -8.78 3.96 -3.78
N VAL A 350 -8.92 3.40 -2.58
CA VAL A 350 -9.61 4.04 -1.46
C VAL A 350 -8.57 4.65 -0.54
N ASP A 351 -8.38 5.97 -0.67
CA ASP A 351 -7.47 6.76 0.16
C ASP A 351 -8.01 6.83 1.60
N PHE A 352 -7.11 6.57 2.55
CA PHE A 352 -7.39 6.69 3.98
C PHE A 352 -7.57 8.16 4.42
N ASN A 353 -7.09 9.12 3.64
CA ASN A 353 -7.23 10.55 3.94
C ASN A 353 -8.49 11.19 3.33
N ASP A 354 -9.25 10.43 2.56
CA ASP A 354 -10.50 10.88 1.98
C ASP A 354 -11.57 11.03 3.10
N PRO A 355 -12.18 12.23 3.27
CA PRO A 355 -13.25 12.41 4.25
C PRO A 355 -14.47 11.50 4.00
N ASP A 356 -14.68 11.09 2.74
CA ASP A 356 -15.76 10.20 2.30
C ASP A 356 -15.27 8.76 2.10
N SER A 357 -14.11 8.41 2.68
CA SER A 357 -13.56 7.06 2.59
C SER A 357 -14.52 6.03 3.21
N SER A 358 -14.64 4.85 2.61
CA SER A 358 -15.47 3.77 3.17
C SER A 358 -14.78 3.01 4.30
N ILE A 359 -13.45 3.12 4.37
CA ILE A 359 -12.57 2.44 5.30
C ILE A 359 -11.32 3.29 5.54
N ILE A 360 -10.85 3.33 6.78
CA ILE A 360 -9.61 4.03 7.14
C ILE A 360 -8.73 3.15 8.00
N CYS A 361 -7.43 3.13 7.73
CA CYS A 361 -6.46 2.44 8.59
C CYS A 361 -6.15 3.26 9.84
N THR A 362 -6.38 2.68 11.01
CA THR A 362 -6.19 3.33 12.31
C THR A 362 -4.99 2.80 13.09
N GLY A 363 -4.35 1.75 12.59
CA GLY A 363 -3.10 1.23 13.12
C GLY A 363 -2.65 -0.03 12.41
N ILE A 364 -1.49 -0.53 12.83
CA ILE A 364 -0.97 -1.84 12.44
C ILE A 364 -0.97 -2.72 13.67
N LEU A 365 -1.44 -3.96 13.54
CA LEU A 365 -1.15 -5.01 14.50
C LEU A 365 0.03 -5.84 13.99
N THR A 366 1.04 -6.04 14.84
CA THR A 366 2.18 -6.91 14.58
C THR A 366 2.17 -8.10 15.53
N ARG A 367 2.54 -9.28 15.01
CA ARG A 367 2.77 -10.49 15.81
C ARG A 367 4.18 -10.99 15.53
N VAL A 368 5.02 -10.99 16.56
CA VAL A 368 6.41 -11.48 16.50
C VAL A 368 6.49 -12.79 17.26
N THR A 369 7.20 -13.77 16.70
CA THR A 369 7.25 -15.13 17.22
C THR A 369 8.66 -15.73 17.18
N ASP A 370 8.97 -16.62 18.12
CA ASP A 370 10.26 -17.33 18.19
C ASP A 370 10.35 -18.54 17.25
N GLU A 371 9.21 -19.09 16.82
CA GLU A 371 9.05 -20.13 15.80
C GLU A 371 7.97 -19.73 14.80
N HIS A 372 7.69 -20.58 13.81
CA HIS A 372 6.68 -20.28 12.80
C HIS A 372 5.29 -20.10 13.44
N PRO A 373 4.54 -19.01 13.16
CA PRO A 373 3.25 -18.72 13.81
C PRO A 373 2.16 -19.75 13.50
N GLY A 374 2.36 -20.60 12.49
CA GLY A 374 1.51 -21.78 12.26
C GLY A 374 1.57 -22.84 13.37
N LEU A 375 2.52 -22.74 14.32
CA LEU A 375 2.57 -23.59 15.52
C LEU A 375 1.82 -22.99 16.72
N LEU A 376 1.22 -21.80 16.57
CA LEU A 376 0.38 -21.20 17.61
C LEU A 376 -0.97 -21.92 17.69
N PRO A 377 -1.58 -22.07 18.88
CA PRO A 377 -2.90 -22.69 19.03
C PRO A 377 -4.00 -22.03 18.19
N GLU A 378 -3.99 -20.69 18.07
CA GLU A 378 -4.97 -19.96 17.27
C GLU A 378 -4.80 -20.13 15.75
N SER A 379 -3.64 -20.65 15.32
CA SER A 379 -3.33 -20.96 13.92
C SER A 379 -3.63 -22.41 13.55
N GLU A 380 -4.16 -23.21 14.48
CA GLU A 380 -4.44 -24.64 14.29
C GLU A 380 -5.38 -24.92 13.10
N TRP A 381 -6.30 -23.99 12.81
CA TRP A 381 -7.22 -24.12 11.70
C TRP A 381 -6.52 -23.97 10.32
N TRP A 382 -5.31 -23.41 10.25
CA TRP A 382 -4.57 -23.21 8.99
C TRP A 382 -4.31 -24.55 8.28
N TYR A 383 -4.00 -25.60 9.04
CA TYR A 383 -3.77 -26.96 8.52
C TYR A 383 -5.04 -27.61 7.93
N LYS A 384 -6.22 -27.08 8.27
CA LYS A 384 -7.52 -27.56 7.79
C LYS A 384 -8.07 -26.73 6.63
N SER A 385 -7.40 -25.64 6.26
CA SER A 385 -7.75 -24.87 5.07
C SER A 385 -7.44 -25.67 3.80
N HIS A 386 -8.25 -25.49 2.75
CA HIS A 386 -8.09 -26.27 1.51
C HIS A 386 -6.74 -26.03 0.80
N LEU A 387 -6.02 -24.97 1.17
CA LEU A 387 -4.69 -24.64 0.65
C LEU A 387 -3.60 -25.62 1.09
N CYS A 388 -3.89 -26.49 2.07
CA CYS A 388 -2.97 -27.52 2.57
C CYS A 388 -3.35 -28.95 2.15
N ASN A 389 -4.43 -29.15 1.38
CA ASN A 389 -4.91 -30.49 1.01
C ASN A 389 -4.20 -31.07 -0.24
N PRO A 390 -3.59 -32.27 -0.15
CA PRO A 390 -3.15 -33.03 -1.32
C PRO A 390 -4.32 -33.29 -2.30
N PRO A 391 -4.07 -33.40 -3.63
CA PRO A 391 -2.78 -33.62 -4.28
C PRO A 391 -2.10 -32.35 -4.82
N ASN A 392 -2.55 -31.14 -4.44
CA ASN A 392 -2.07 -29.90 -5.05
C ASN A 392 -1.23 -29.05 -4.07
N PRO A 393 0.02 -29.45 -3.75
CA PRO A 393 0.90 -28.74 -2.80
C PRO A 393 1.38 -27.36 -3.29
N LYS A 394 0.84 -26.86 -4.41
CA LYS A 394 1.26 -25.59 -5.03
C LYS A 394 0.88 -24.34 -4.23
N CYS A 395 0.11 -24.46 -3.16
CA CYS A 395 -0.38 -23.31 -2.41
C CYS A 395 0.02 -23.28 -0.93
N CYS A 396 1.26 -23.67 -0.59
CA CYS A 396 1.79 -23.38 0.75
C CYS A 396 2.12 -21.88 0.89
N MET A 397 1.07 -21.04 0.88
CA MET A 397 1.17 -19.63 1.26
C MET A 397 1.65 -19.46 2.71
N LEU A 398 1.80 -20.56 3.46
CA LEU A 398 2.36 -20.62 4.81
C LEU A 398 3.78 -20.03 4.90
N GLY A 399 4.51 -19.86 3.81
CA GLY A 399 5.89 -19.33 3.85
C GLY A 399 6.93 -20.35 4.35
N ILE A 400 6.49 -21.56 4.68
CA ILE A 400 7.32 -22.73 5.00
C ILE A 400 6.66 -23.98 4.40
N GLY A 401 7.46 -25.01 4.09
CA GLY A 401 6.94 -26.29 3.64
C GLY A 401 5.95 -26.87 4.65
N HIS A 402 4.74 -27.23 4.20
CA HIS A 402 3.69 -27.77 5.07
C HIS A 402 4.15 -29.04 5.81
N ASP A 403 4.92 -29.91 5.14
CA ASP A 403 5.48 -31.12 5.74
C ASP A 403 6.49 -30.82 6.86
N ILE A 404 7.29 -29.76 6.71
CA ILE A 404 8.22 -29.29 7.73
C ILE A 404 7.44 -28.83 8.96
N LEU A 405 6.40 -28.02 8.76
CA LEU A 405 5.57 -27.49 9.84
C LEU A 405 4.82 -28.61 10.58
N VAL A 406 4.26 -29.58 9.85
CA VAL A 406 3.63 -30.79 10.42
C VAL A 406 4.64 -31.62 11.22
N LYS A 407 5.86 -31.82 10.69
CA LYS A 407 6.93 -32.52 11.42
C LYS A 407 7.29 -31.77 12.69
N GLN A 408 7.49 -30.45 12.65
CA GLN A 408 7.78 -29.65 13.85
C GLN A 408 6.71 -29.84 14.92
N LYS A 409 5.43 -29.77 14.52
CA LYS A 409 4.31 -30.02 15.43
C LYS A 409 4.31 -31.43 16.02
N GLN A 410 4.57 -32.46 15.20
CA GLN A 410 4.68 -33.85 15.66
C GLN A 410 5.84 -34.07 16.66
N HIS A 411 6.91 -33.29 16.54
CA HIS A 411 8.05 -33.31 17.48
C HIS A 411 7.81 -32.42 18.73
N GLY A 412 6.61 -31.85 18.89
CA GLY A 412 6.27 -31.04 20.05
C GLY A 412 6.87 -29.64 20.06
N TYR A 413 7.26 -29.10 18.89
CA TYR A 413 7.70 -27.71 18.80
C TYR A 413 6.54 -26.78 19.18
N THR A 414 6.84 -25.81 20.04
CA THR A 414 5.89 -24.77 20.45
C THR A 414 6.35 -23.41 19.92
N CYS A 415 5.39 -22.54 19.61
CA CYS A 415 5.66 -21.15 19.26
C CYS A 415 5.23 -20.23 20.40
N LYS A 416 6.08 -19.27 20.73
CA LYS A 416 5.82 -18.20 21.71
C LYS A 416 5.69 -16.88 20.97
N ILE A 417 4.71 -16.10 21.41
CA ILE A 417 4.56 -14.71 20.98
C ILE A 417 5.52 -13.86 21.80
N LEU A 418 6.20 -12.95 21.12
CA LEU A 418 7.14 -12.01 21.67
C LEU A 418 6.58 -10.60 21.44
N PHE A 419 6.76 -9.73 22.41
CA PHE A 419 6.39 -8.32 22.31
C PHE A 419 7.65 -7.48 22.28
N SER A 420 7.61 -6.33 21.61
CA SER A 420 8.72 -5.40 21.68
C SER A 420 8.74 -4.76 23.06
N ASP A 421 9.94 -4.65 23.64
CA ASP A 421 10.17 -3.88 24.87
C ASP A 421 9.93 -2.37 24.67
#